data_AF-A0A090L6T8-F1
#
_entry.id   AF-A0A090L6T8-F1
#
_cell.length_a   1.000
_cell.length_b   1.000
_cell.length_c   1.000
_cell.angle_alpha   90.00
_cell.angle_beta   90.00
_cell.angle_gamma   90.00
#
_symmetry.space_group_name_H-M   'P 1'
#
loop_
_entity.id
_entity.type
_entity.pdbx_description
1 polymer ?
#
loop_
_entity_poly.entity_id
_entity_poly.type
_entity_poly.pdbx_seq_one_letter_code
_entity_poly.pdbx_strand_id
1 'polypeptide(L)'
;MKFILAFVAFFGIICTALGAMTSCGICCHIVGHAERHFHQKTPENRLLHELTRECLRLGHINQQDGQICLQQVHKMIDTIYKDFEAGKTPIQVCNDMGDCTATDVCSARVFTTSAPL
;
A
#
# COMPACT_ATOMS: atom_id res chain seq x y z
N MET A 1 14.75 -48.46 -9.74
CA MET A 1 14.04 -47.35 -10.41
C MET A 1 12.59 -47.25 -9.91
N LYS A 2 12.37 -46.87 -8.64
CA LYS A 2 11.03 -46.80 -8.01
C LYS A 2 10.86 -45.68 -6.97
N PHE A 3 11.89 -44.83 -6.78
CA PHE A 3 11.90 -43.77 -5.76
C PHE A 3 11.89 -42.35 -6.34
N ILE A 4 11.92 -42.20 -7.67
CA ILE A 4 11.98 -40.88 -8.33
C ILE A 4 10.58 -40.25 -8.47
N LEU A 5 9.51 -41.05 -8.42
CA LEU A 5 8.13 -40.57 -8.55
C LEU A 5 7.56 -39.97 -7.25
N ALA A 6 8.17 -40.21 -6.09
CA ALA A 6 7.69 -39.69 -4.80
C ALA A 6 8.18 -38.26 -4.51
N PHE A 7 9.34 -37.86 -5.04
CA PHE A 7 9.92 -36.54 -4.78
C PHE A 7 9.23 -35.41 -5.57
N VAL A 8 8.68 -35.71 -6.75
CA VAL A 8 7.95 -34.72 -7.58
C VAL A 8 6.59 -34.36 -6.96
N ALA A 9 5.99 -35.26 -6.16
CA ALA A 9 4.75 -34.99 -5.45
C ALA A 9 4.94 -34.14 -4.16
N PHE A 10 6.16 -34.07 -3.61
CA PHE A 10 6.43 -33.31 -2.38
C PHE A 10 6.94 -31.89 -2.64
N PHE A 11 7.65 -31.66 -3.74
CA PHE A 11 8.12 -30.32 -4.12
C PHE A 11 7.09 -29.51 -4.95
N GLY A 12 5.97 -30.12 -5.33
CA GLY A 12 4.90 -29.48 -6.11
C GLY A 12 3.81 -28.75 -5.30
N ILE A 13 3.94 -28.64 -3.98
CA ILE A 13 2.94 -28.04 -3.09
C ILE A 13 3.53 -26.86 -2.29
N ILE A 14 4.36 -26.03 -2.92
CA ILE A 14 4.66 -24.70 -2.39
C ILE A 14 4.50 -23.71 -3.53
N CYS A 15 3.28 -23.62 -4.05
CA CYS A 15 2.91 -22.53 -4.93
C CYS A 15 1.89 -21.64 -4.22
N THR A 16 2.13 -20.33 -4.35
CA THR A 16 1.17 -19.23 -4.26
C THR A 16 0.69 -18.79 -2.88
N ALA A 17 1.42 -17.85 -2.29
CA ALA A 17 0.87 -16.54 -1.86
C ALA A 17 2.00 -15.67 -1.27
N LEU A 18 2.94 -15.18 -2.10
CA LEU A 18 3.68 -13.98 -1.69
C LEU A 18 2.70 -12.81 -1.77
N GLY A 19 2.29 -12.33 -0.60
CA GLY A 19 1.12 -11.47 -0.39
C GLY A 19 1.16 -10.18 -1.20
N ALA A 20 0.22 -10.06 -2.13
CA ALA A 20 -0.15 -8.76 -2.70
C ALA A 20 -0.97 -7.99 -1.66
N MET A 21 -0.70 -6.69 -1.54
CA MET A 21 -1.51 -5.82 -0.68
C MET A 21 -2.89 -5.58 -1.31
N THR A 22 -3.91 -5.39 -0.47
CA THR A 22 -5.23 -4.96 -0.97
C THR A 22 -5.17 -3.49 -1.40
N SER A 23 -6.08 -3.06 -2.29
CA SER A 23 -6.17 -1.63 -2.69
C SER A 23 -6.28 -0.72 -1.46
N CYS A 24 -7.13 -1.11 -0.50
CA CYS A 24 -7.29 -0.40 0.77
C CYS A 24 -5.99 -0.37 1.59
N GLY A 25 -5.26 -1.48 1.66
CA GLY A 25 -3.96 -1.53 2.35
C GLY A 25 -2.92 -0.59 1.73
N ILE A 26 -2.82 -0.57 0.39
CA ILE A 26 -1.94 0.34 -0.34
C ILE A 26 -2.36 1.79 -0.09
N CYS A 27 -3.66 2.08 -0.12
CA CYS A 27 -4.17 3.41 0.12
C CYS A 27 -3.84 3.90 1.53
N CYS A 28 -4.15 3.08 2.55
CA CYS A 28 -3.86 3.42 3.93
C CYS A 28 -2.36 3.65 4.15
N HIS A 29 -1.48 2.92 3.43
CA HIS A 29 -0.03 3.10 3.50
C HIS A 29 0.36 4.49 3.01
N ILE A 30 -0.06 4.82 1.78
CA ILE A 30 0.39 6.01 1.10
C ILE A 30 -0.25 7.29 1.67
N VAL A 31 -1.53 7.23 2.04
CA VAL A 31 -2.23 8.33 2.73
C VAL A 31 -1.65 8.54 4.12
N GLY A 32 -1.31 7.46 4.84
CA GLY A 32 -0.63 7.57 6.13
C GLY A 32 0.77 8.20 6.02
N HIS A 33 1.50 7.93 4.93
CA HIS A 33 2.72 8.68 4.61
C HIS A 33 2.43 10.16 4.38
N ALA A 34 1.40 10.48 3.60
CA ALA A 34 1.01 11.87 3.32
C ALA A 34 0.63 12.64 4.59
N GLU A 35 -0.15 12.04 5.48
CA GLU A 35 -0.57 12.64 6.76
C GLU A 35 0.65 12.99 7.64
N ARG A 36 1.64 12.10 7.73
CA ARG A 36 2.90 12.40 8.45
C ARG A 36 3.64 13.58 7.85
N HIS A 37 3.74 13.64 6.52
CA HIS A 37 4.40 14.76 5.83
C HIS A 37 3.64 16.08 6.01
N PHE A 38 2.31 16.04 6.02
CA PHE A 38 1.45 17.17 6.32
C PHE A 38 1.69 17.71 7.74
N HIS A 39 1.72 16.84 8.75
CA HIS A 39 2.03 17.25 10.13
C HIS A 39 3.45 17.81 10.30
N GLN A 40 4.39 17.38 9.45
CA GLN A 40 5.75 17.93 9.39
C GLN A 40 5.86 19.23 8.57
N LYS A 41 4.73 19.77 8.07
CA LYS A 41 4.69 20.96 7.21
C LYS A 41 5.55 20.82 5.94
N THR A 42 5.66 19.61 5.43
CA THR A 42 6.27 19.37 4.11
C THR A 42 5.45 20.16 3.08
N PRO A 43 6.07 20.87 2.12
CA PRO A 43 5.32 21.51 1.06
C PRO A 43 4.78 20.47 0.06
N GLU A 44 3.60 20.74 -0.50
CA GLU A 44 2.88 19.82 -1.39
C GLU A 44 3.69 19.37 -2.61
N ASN A 45 4.48 20.28 -3.18
CA ASN A 45 5.39 19.97 -4.31
C ASN A 45 6.47 18.93 -3.97
N ARG A 46 6.80 18.76 -2.68
CA ARG A 46 7.72 17.72 -2.20
C ARG A 46 6.96 16.44 -1.84
N LEU A 47 5.69 16.54 -1.46
CA LEU A 47 4.88 15.38 -1.12
C LEU A 47 4.77 14.41 -2.30
N LEU A 48 4.42 14.90 -3.49
CA LEU A 48 4.28 14.06 -4.68
C LEU A 48 5.54 13.22 -4.94
N HIS A 49 6.71 13.85 -4.80
CA HIS A 49 7.99 13.17 -5.01
C HIS A 49 8.25 12.08 -3.97
N GLU A 50 7.95 12.34 -2.70
CA GLU A 50 8.12 11.35 -1.63
C GLU A 50 7.13 10.19 -1.74
N LEU A 51 5.85 10.47 -2.05
CA LEU A 51 4.85 9.44 -2.27
C LEU A 51 5.18 8.58 -3.50
N THR A 52 5.59 9.21 -4.60
CA THR A 52 6.02 8.49 -5.82
C THR A 52 7.21 7.57 -5.51
N ARG A 53 8.20 8.06 -4.76
CA ARG A 53 9.35 7.26 -4.32
C ARG A 53 8.91 6.06 -3.50
N GLU A 54 7.93 6.24 -2.60
CA GLU A 54 7.42 5.14 -1.78
C GLU A 54 6.69 4.09 -2.63
N CYS A 55 5.87 4.51 -3.60
CA CYS A 55 5.24 3.60 -4.55
C CYS A 55 6.26 2.83 -5.41
N LEU A 56 7.38 3.46 -5.79
CA LEU A 56 8.46 2.77 -6.50
C LEU A 56 9.14 1.71 -5.62
N ARG A 57 9.32 1.97 -4.31
CA ARG A 57 9.83 0.95 -3.37
C ARG A 57 8.88 -0.24 -3.29
N LEU A 58 7.57 0.00 -3.18
CA LEU A 58 6.57 -1.06 -3.24
C LEU A 58 6.64 -1.82 -4.57
N GLY A 59 6.80 -1.11 -5.69
CA GLY A 59 6.95 -1.68 -7.03
C GLY A 59 8.15 -2.63 -7.18
N HIS A 60 9.26 -2.35 -6.49
CA HIS A 60 10.42 -3.26 -6.47
C HIS A 60 10.15 -4.57 -5.72
N ILE A 61 9.22 -4.57 -4.76
CA ILE A 61 8.80 -5.76 -4.00
C ILE A 61 7.71 -6.50 -4.79
N ASN A 62 6.70 -5.76 -5.23
CA ASN A 62 5.58 -6.24 -6.02
C ASN A 62 5.18 -5.16 -7.03
N GLN A 63 5.40 -5.44 -8.31
CA GLN A 63 5.15 -4.49 -9.39
C GLN A 63 3.68 -4.05 -9.44
N GLN A 64 2.73 -4.95 -9.18
CA GLN A 64 1.30 -4.65 -9.21
C GLN A 64 0.92 -3.66 -8.09
N ASP A 65 1.42 -3.89 -6.88
CA ASP A 65 1.17 -3.01 -5.73
C ASP A 65 1.75 -1.61 -5.97
N GLY A 66 2.93 -1.52 -6.59
CA GLY A 66 3.54 -0.26 -6.98
C GLY A 66 2.70 0.52 -8.00
N GLN A 67 2.13 -0.17 -9.01
CA GLN A 67 1.25 0.48 -10.00
C GLN A 67 -0.04 1.00 -9.37
N ILE A 68 -0.68 0.20 -8.50
CA ILE A 68 -1.88 0.61 -7.77
C ILE A 68 -1.56 1.83 -6.89
N CYS A 69 -0.41 1.80 -6.19
CA CYS A 69 0.03 2.92 -5.35
C CYS A 69 0.18 4.21 -6.17
N LEU A 70 0.84 4.16 -7.33
CA LEU A 70 1.00 5.35 -8.18
C LEU A 70 -0.34 5.89 -8.67
N GLN A 71 -1.29 5.02 -9.01
CA GLN A 71 -2.65 5.44 -9.37
C GLN A 71 -3.36 6.14 -8.22
N GLN A 72 -3.22 5.64 -6.99
CA GLN A 72 -3.81 6.26 -5.80
C GLN A 72 -3.19 7.64 -5.51
N VAL A 73 -1.87 7.76 -5.62
CA VAL A 73 -1.18 9.06 -5.49
C VAL A 73 -1.75 10.07 -6.48
N HIS A 74 -1.88 9.69 -7.76
CA HIS A 74 -2.42 10.59 -8.77
C HIS A 74 -3.88 10.99 -8.51
N LYS A 75 -4.70 10.12 -7.90
CA LYS A 75 -6.09 10.44 -7.55
C LYS A 75 -6.20 11.45 -6.39
N MET A 76 -5.32 11.36 -5.41
CA MET A 76 -5.45 12.16 -4.17
C MET A 76 -4.59 13.42 -4.14
N ILE A 77 -3.49 13.50 -4.91
CA ILE A 77 -2.43 14.48 -4.65
C ILE A 77 -2.94 15.94 -4.65
N ASP A 78 -3.94 16.26 -5.48
CA ASP A 78 -4.50 17.61 -5.61
C ASP A 78 -5.43 18.02 -4.45
N THR A 79 -5.96 17.05 -3.69
CA THR A 79 -6.92 17.31 -2.59
C THR A 79 -6.36 16.96 -1.22
N ILE A 80 -5.30 16.15 -1.15
CA ILE A 80 -4.83 15.53 0.09
C ILE A 80 -4.52 16.53 1.21
N TYR A 81 -3.96 17.70 0.90
CA TYR A 81 -3.72 18.75 1.89
C TYR A 81 -5.04 19.36 2.40
N LYS A 82 -5.98 19.67 1.49
CA LYS A 82 -7.29 20.21 1.87
C LYS A 82 -8.08 19.19 2.70
N ASP A 83 -7.96 17.92 2.36
CA ASP A 83 -8.58 16.81 3.10
C ASP A 83 -8.03 16.76 4.54
N PHE A 84 -6.71 16.86 4.73
CA PHE A 84 -6.11 16.90 6.08
C PHE A 84 -6.39 18.20 6.83
N GLU A 85 -6.44 19.35 6.16
CA GLU A 85 -6.86 20.63 6.75
C GLU A 85 -8.32 20.58 7.23
N ALA A 86 -9.18 19.86 6.51
CA ALA A 86 -10.56 19.57 6.91
C ALA A 86 -10.66 18.50 8.01
N GLY A 87 -9.53 17.98 8.50
CA GLY A 87 -9.47 16.97 9.57
C GLY A 87 -9.85 15.56 9.13
N LYS A 88 -9.81 15.25 7.82
CA LYS A 88 -10.03 13.88 7.36
C LYS A 88 -8.89 12.97 7.81
N THR A 89 -9.27 11.78 8.25
CA THR A 89 -8.35 10.69 8.58
C THR A 89 -7.97 9.89 7.32
N PRO A 90 -6.88 9.10 7.36
CA PRO A 90 -6.49 8.29 6.22
C PRO A 90 -7.58 7.35 5.68
N ILE A 91 -8.37 6.75 6.57
CA ILE A 91 -9.44 5.84 6.17
C ILE A 91 -10.59 6.57 5.46
N GLN A 92 -10.87 7.81 5.85
CA GLN A 92 -11.90 8.62 5.19
C GLN A 92 -11.45 8.99 3.77
N VAL A 93 -10.19 9.41 3.60
CA VAL A 93 -9.63 9.68 2.26
C VAL A 93 -9.67 8.42 1.39
N CYS A 94 -9.30 7.26 1.93
CA CYS A 94 -9.34 6.01 1.17
C CYS A 94 -10.76 5.54 0.82
N ASN A 95 -11.75 5.82 1.67
CA ASN A 95 -13.16 5.59 1.35
C ASN A 95 -13.65 6.54 0.24
N ASP A 96 -13.26 7.81 0.29
CA ASP A 96 -13.64 8.81 -0.72
C ASP A 96 -13.08 8.46 -2.11
N MET A 97 -11.90 7.83 -2.17
CA MET A 97 -11.31 7.32 -3.41
C MET A 97 -11.92 6.00 -3.90
N GLY A 98 -12.75 5.34 -3.08
CA GLY A 98 -13.33 4.03 -3.36
C GLY A 98 -12.35 2.85 -3.21
N ASP A 99 -11.20 3.06 -2.58
CA ASP A 99 -10.19 2.02 -2.34
C ASP A 99 -10.47 1.19 -1.09
N CYS A 100 -11.18 1.77 -0.13
CA CYS A 100 -11.66 1.12 1.09
C CYS A 100 -13.20 1.19 1.19
N THR A 101 -13.74 0.41 2.11
CA THR A 101 -15.15 0.40 2.52
C THR A 101 -15.31 0.94 3.95
N ALA A 102 -16.55 1.26 4.34
CA ALA A 102 -16.85 1.77 5.68
C ALA A 102 -16.48 0.82 6.83
N THR A 103 -16.24 -0.46 6.56
CA THR A 103 -15.82 -1.46 7.55
C THR A 103 -14.30 -1.59 7.67
N ASP A 104 -13.54 -1.01 6.74
CA ASP A 104 -12.08 -1.05 6.76
C ASP A 104 -11.50 -0.07 7.79
N VAL A 105 -10.27 -0.35 8.21
CA VAL A 105 -9.54 0.49 9.16
C VAL A 105 -8.10 0.70 8.70
N CYS A 106 -7.68 1.95 8.59
CA CYS A 106 -6.27 2.28 8.40
C CYS A 106 -5.58 2.24 9.77
N SER A 107 -4.81 1.19 10.04
CA SER A 107 -4.00 1.10 11.26
C SER A 107 -2.52 1.27 10.94
N ALA A 108 -1.84 2.12 11.72
CA ALA A 108 -0.40 2.33 11.61
C ALA A 108 0.42 1.04 11.74
N ARG A 109 -0.14 -0.03 12.33
CA ARG A 109 0.53 -1.32 12.52
C ARG A 109 0.47 -2.26 11.31
N VAL A 110 -0.40 -2.00 10.33
CA VAL A 110 -0.54 -2.89 9.15
C VAL A 110 0.68 -2.78 8.23
N PHE A 111 1.47 -1.71 8.36
CA PHE A 111 2.66 -1.46 7.52
C PHE A 111 3.96 -2.04 8.06
N THR A 112 3.95 -2.71 9.21
CA THR A 112 5.06 -3.61 9.54
C THR A 112 4.91 -4.84 8.66
N THR A 113 5.61 -4.82 7.53
CA THR A 113 5.97 -5.97 6.70
C THR A 113 5.73 -7.28 7.44
N SER A 114 4.65 -7.98 7.12
CA SER A 114 4.47 -9.39 7.47
C SER A 114 5.40 -10.24 6.60
N ALA A 115 6.70 -9.94 6.63
CA ALA A 115 7.74 -10.88 6.27
C ALA A 115 8.02 -11.70 7.53
N PRO A 116 7.77 -13.02 7.53
CA PRO A 116 8.21 -13.86 8.63
C PRO A 116 9.75 -13.83 8.71
N LEU A 117 10.28 -13.64 9.91
CA LEU A 117 11.69 -13.87 10.27
C LEU A 117 12.10 -15.31 9.96
#